data_AF-A0A8S0RC45-F1
#
_entry.id   AF-A0A8S0RC45-F1
#
_cell.length_a   1.000
_cell.length_b   1.000
_cell.length_c   1.000
_cell.angle_alpha   90.00
_cell.angle_beta   90.00
_cell.angle_gamma   90.00
#
_symmetry.space_group_name_H-M   'P 1'
#
loop_
_entity.id
_entity.type
_entity.pdbx_description
1 polymer ?
#
loop_
_entity_poly.entity_id
_entity_poly.type
_entity_poly.pdbx_seq_one_letter_code
_entity_poly.pdbx_strand_id
1 'polypeptide(L)' 'MAFFDPSRPQDFLLISGTKMRTLAKKGVNPPDGFMCPGGWKVLVDYYESLAPSGDGRVPEPVPA' A
#
# COMPACT_ATOMS: atom_id res chain seq x y z
N MET A 1 12.43 -11.82 8.42
CA MET A 1 10.96 -11.91 8.23
C MET A 1 10.50 -13.23 8.84
N ALA A 2 9.48 -13.22 9.70
CA ALA A 2 8.95 -14.44 10.30
C ALA A 2 7.80 -14.99 9.43
N PHE A 3 7.73 -16.31 9.26
CA PHE A 3 6.60 -16.96 8.60
C PHE A 3 5.36 -16.90 9.49
N PHE A 4 4.18 -16.83 8.86
CA PHE A 4 2.91 -16.87 9.57
C PHE A 4 2.79 -18.15 10.41
N ASP A 5 2.43 -17.98 11.68
CA ASP A 5 2.22 -19.06 12.63
C ASP A 5 0.76 -19.03 13.12
N PRO A 6 -0.07 -20.03 12.77
CA PRO A 6 -1.49 -20.04 13.12
C PRO A 6 -1.75 -20.18 14.62
N SER A 7 -0.76 -20.53 15.43
CA SER A 7 -0.88 -20.59 16.90
C SER A 7 -0.82 -19.22 17.58
N ARG A 8 -0.30 -18.21 16.87
CA ARG A 8 -0.15 -16.82 17.35
C ARG A 8 -0.58 -15.80 16.28
N PRO A 9 -1.82 -15.87 15.77
CA PRO A 9 -2.27 -15.01 14.67
C PRO A 9 -2.24 -13.52 15.02
N GLN A 10 -2.36 -13.18 16.31
CA GLN A 10 -2.29 -11.80 16.82
C GLN A 10 -0.93 -11.12 16.60
N ASP A 11 0.15 -11.90 16.44
CA ASP A 11 1.50 -11.37 16.24
C ASP A 11 1.75 -10.97 14.78
N PHE A 12 0.82 -11.29 13.87
CA PHE A 12 0.95 -11.03 12.44
C PHE A 12 -0.08 -10.01 11.97
N LEU A 13 0.41 -8.90 11.43
CA LEU A 13 -0.43 -7.90 10.78
C LEU A 13 -0.53 -8.19 9.27
N LEU A 14 -1.71 -8.61 8.81
CA LEU A 14 -1.98 -8.75 7.38
C LEU A 14 -2.36 -7.40 6.78
N ILE A 15 -1.54 -6.90 5.85
CA ILE A 15 -1.84 -5.71 5.05
C ILE A 15 -2.13 -6.16 3.61
N SER A 16 -3.43 -6.25 3.28
CA SER A 16 -3.87 -6.55 1.91
C SER A 16 -3.68 -5.35 0.97
N GLY A 17 -3.77 -5.59 -0.34
CA GLY A 17 -3.72 -4.52 -1.34
C GLY A 17 -4.76 -3.42 -1.12
N THR A 18 -5.98 -3.78 -0.72
CA THR A 18 -7.04 -2.82 -0.36
C THR A 18 -6.64 -1.98 0.86
N LYS A 19 -6.03 -2.60 1.88
CA LYS A 19 -5.55 -1.87 3.06
C LYS A 19 -4.39 -0.93 2.72
N MET A 20 -3.46 -1.34 1.85
CA MET A 20 -2.40 -0.46 1.35
C MET A 20 -2.96 0.77 0.65
N ARG A 21 -3.96 0.60 -0.23
CA ARG A 21 -4.66 1.72 -0.88
C ARG A 21 -5.25 2.69 0.14
N THR A 22 -5.93 2.18 1.17
CA THR A 22 -6.51 3.02 2.22
C THR A 22 -5.46 3.76 3.04
N LEU A 23 -4.35 3.10 3.38
CA LEU A 23 -3.23 3.70 4.10
C LEU A 23 -2.59 4.83 3.28
N ALA A 24 -2.30 4.57 2.00
CA ALA A 24 -1.75 5.54 1.07
C ALA A 24 -2.65 6.77 0.90
N LYS A 25 -3.96 6.56 0.67
CA LYS A 25 -4.94 7.66 0.57
C LYS A 25 -5.08 8.50 1.85
N LYS A 26 -4.76 7.93 3.01
CA LYS A 26 -4.78 8.63 4.30
C LYS A 26 -3.43 9.27 4.66
N GLY A 27 -2.39 9.09 3.84
CA GLY A 27 -1.03 9.51 4.16
C GLY A 27 -0.42 8.77 5.36
N VAL A 28 -0.92 7.57 5.69
CA VAL A 28 -0.44 6.78 6.83
C VAL A 28 0.54 5.72 6.34
N ASN A 29 1.74 5.70 6.91
CA ASN A 29 2.75 4.71 6.55
C ASN A 29 2.43 3.32 7.15
N PRO A 30 2.75 2.23 6.43
CA PRO A 30 2.69 0.89 6.99
C PRO A 30 3.76 0.71 8.10
N PRO A 31 3.70 -0.37 8.89
CA PRO A 31 4.72 -0.70 9.86
C PRO A 31 6.12 -0.77 9.24
N ASP A 32 7.12 -0.43 10.03
CA ASP A 32 8.52 -0.52 9.61
C ASP A 32 8.87 -1.95 9.15
N GLY A 33 9.67 -2.05 8.10
CA GLY A 33 10.04 -3.33 7.49
C GLY A 33 8.95 -4.00 6.64
N PHE A 34 7.74 -3.44 6.53
CA PHE A 34 6.71 -3.96 5.60
C PHE A 34 7.08 -3.72 4.13
N MET A 35 7.63 -2.53 3.83
CA MET A 35 8.07 -2.11 2.50
C MET A 35 9.18 -1.09 2.63
N CYS A 36 10.08 -1.00 1.65
CA CYS A 36 11.09 0.04 1.63
C CYS A 36 10.44 1.43 1.43
N PRO A 37 10.98 2.51 2.01
CA PRO A 37 10.41 3.85 1.90
C PRO A 37 10.20 4.34 0.46
N GLY A 38 11.13 4.02 -0.44
CA GLY A 38 11.03 4.37 -1.86
C GLY A 38 9.87 3.68 -2.56
N GLY A 39 9.69 2.38 -2.33
CA GLY A 39 8.56 1.62 -2.89
C GLY A 39 7.21 2.09 -2.34
N TRP A 40 7.15 2.43 -1.05
CA TRP A 40 5.96 3.00 -0.45
C TRP A 40 5.59 4.35 -1.06
N LYS A 41 6.59 5.21 -1.31
CA LYS A 41 6.37 6.51 -1.96
C LYS A 41 5.69 6.36 -3.33
N VAL A 42 6.13 5.40 -4.14
CA VAL A 42 5.51 5.13 -5.46
C VAL A 42 4.03 4.78 -5.32
N LEU A 43 3.66 3.99 -4.31
CA LEU A 43 2.25 3.67 -4.06
C LEU A 43 1.44 4.87 -3.59
N VAL A 44 2.01 5.71 -2.72
CA VAL A 44 1.37 6.96 -2.28
C VAL A 44 1.10 7.85 -3.47
N ASP A 45 2.13 8.16 -4.28
CA ASP A 45 2.02 9.01 -5.46
C ASP A 45 0.95 8.47 -6.44
N TYR A 46 0.93 7.15 -6.68
CA TYR A 46 -0.07 6.50 -7.51
C TYR A 46 -1.49 6.69 -6.98
N TYR A 47 -1.74 6.40 -5.70
CA TYR A 47 -3.07 6.49 -5.13
C TYR A 47 -3.56 7.91 -4.90
N GLU A 48 -2.65 8.87 -4.71
CA GLU A 48 -2.95 10.30 -4.72
C GLU A 48 -3.39 10.76 -6.11
N SER A 49 -2.70 10.33 -7.18
CA SER A 49 -3.10 10.66 -8.56
C SER A 49 -4.49 10.10 -8.94
N LEU A 50 -4.90 8.99 -8.32
CA LEU A 50 -6.20 8.36 -8.51
C LEU A 50 -7.31 8.95 -7.64
N ALA A 51 -7.00 9.85 -6.71
CA ALA A 51 -8.03 10.50 -5.89
C ALA A 51 -8.90 11.37 -6.83
N PRO A 52 -10.22 11.11 -6.91
CA PRO A 52 -11.06 11.69 -7.93
C PRO A 52 -11.24 13.19 -7.69
N SER A 53 -10.49 14.00 -8.43
CA SER A 53 -11.03 15.25 -8.97
C SER A 53 -11.65 14.93 -10.33
N GLY A 54 -12.82 14.28 -10.34
CA GLY A 54 -13.75 14.24 -11.47
C GLY A 54 -13.31 13.68 -12.84
N ASP A 55 -12.06 13.27 -13.04
CA ASP A 55 -11.57 12.86 -14.37
C ASP A 55 -11.07 11.41 -14.32
N GLY A 56 -11.76 10.53 -15.03
CA GLY A 56 -11.53 9.08 -15.08
C GLY A 56 -10.24 8.66 -15.78
N ARG A 57 -9.12 9.37 -15.58
CA ARG A 57 -7.81 8.97 -16.07
C ARG A 57 -7.24 7.86 -15.20
N VAL A 58 -7.33 6.63 -15.69
CA VAL A 58 -6.47 5.54 -15.24
C VAL A 58 -5.04 5.84 -15.70
N PRO A 59 -4.04 5.85 -14.80
CA PRO A 59 -2.64 5.96 -15.19
C PRO A 59 -2.27 4.82 -16.13
N GLU A 60 -1.60 5.12 -17.25
CA GLU A 60 -1.11 4.09 -18.15
C GLU A 60 -0.16 3.13 -17.41
N PRO A 61 -0.28 1.81 -17.63
CA PRO A 61 0.65 0.86 -17.07
C PRO A 61 2.06 1.16 -17.58
N VAL A 62 3.00 1.36 -16.67
CA VAL A 62 4.42 1.57 -17.00
C VAL A 62 4.92 0.31 -17.73
N PRO A 63 5.46 0.42 -18.97
CA PRO A 63 6.00 -0.73 -19.67
C PRO A 63 7.24 -1.28 -18.94
N ALA A 64 7.34 -2.61 -18.91
CA ALA A 64 8.40 -3.38 -18.24
C ALA A 64 9.75 -3.30 -18.97
#